data_AF-A0A7R9SFB9-F1
#
_entry.id   AF-A0A7R9SFB9-F1
#
_cell.length_a   1.000
_cell.length_b   1.000
_cell.length_c   1.000
_cell.angle_alpha   90.00
_cell.angle_beta   90.00
_cell.angle_gamma   90.00
#
_symmetry.space_group_name_H-M   'P 1'
#
loop_
_entity.id
_entity.type
_entity.pdbx_description
1 polymer ?
#
loop_
_entity_poly.entity_id
_entity_poly.type
_entity_poly.pdbx_seq_one_letter_code
_entity_poly.pdbx_strand_id
1 'polypeptide(L)'
;RRTWSAWKSLTGCGPCVKVRDSEMVVFCVTLLLSAVVVLTAAEDETEPITQDTSNSTSVVEQCSISKLRRGEHYTCEEGEKICDKGWTGEFCDVPVCSGGCHPLFGHCVKPDECACRFGWNGKSCDSCMVLPGCLHGYCNTSLQCICEEGWDGLFCSQPICKESCPLTRAYCMKPGECQCRLGWKGELCSKCQVLPGCKHGSCRRPLECLCEPGWTGVFCDKPICSKGCHPTNGFCEVPDTCKCKVGWWGENCDKCFPYPGCKNGNCSAPWECNCEPGWGGYTCEEEVSYCEDNPNPCLNNGTCVSVTKKAGSFKCQCSKKGSTGRLCDEEVTSINSYANLFNPFQWIRPGTPLRTSPAFIKLSPF
;
A
#
# COMPACT_ATOMS: atom_id res chain seq x y z
N ARG A 1 3.22 42.52 30.89
CA ARG A 1 2.85 41.99 32.23
C ARG A 1 1.78 40.91 32.03
N ARG A 2 2.07 39.67 32.45
CA ARG A 2 1.15 38.58 32.89
C ARG A 2 -0.23 38.49 32.21
N THR A 3 -0.37 37.57 31.25
CA THR A 3 -1.07 36.26 31.39
C THR A 3 -2.58 36.37 31.58
N TRP A 4 -3.34 36.07 30.53
CA TRP A 4 -4.64 35.42 30.67
C TRP A 4 -4.59 34.07 29.96
N SER A 5 -4.33 33.06 30.79
CA SER A 5 -4.72 31.67 30.59
C SER A 5 -6.24 31.51 30.76
N ALA A 6 -6.73 30.45 30.11
CA ALA A 6 -8.07 29.84 30.23
C ALA A 6 -9.13 30.31 29.23
N TRP A 7 -9.31 29.54 28.15
CA TRP A 7 -10.37 28.54 28.13
C TRP A 7 -10.06 27.45 27.10
N LYS A 8 -9.94 26.21 27.59
CA LYS A 8 -9.97 24.98 26.80
C LYS A 8 -11.44 24.60 26.58
N SER A 9 -11.65 23.86 25.50
CA SER A 9 -12.78 22.93 25.27
C SER A 9 -13.95 23.51 24.48
N LEU A 10 -13.89 23.38 23.15
CA LEU A 10 -14.74 22.49 22.34
C LEU A 10 -14.53 22.82 20.86
N THR A 11 -14.44 21.77 20.04
CA THR A 11 -14.36 21.77 18.58
C THR A 11 -13.04 22.22 17.95
N GLY A 12 -12.46 21.30 17.15
CA GLY A 12 -11.09 21.38 16.65
C GLY A 12 -10.95 22.26 15.41
N CYS A 13 -10.08 23.25 15.51
CA CYS A 13 -9.45 23.93 14.38
C CYS A 13 -7.94 23.60 14.38
N GLY A 14 -7.40 23.32 13.19
CA GLY A 14 -5.97 23.01 12.98
C GLY A 14 -5.03 24.21 13.20
N PRO A 15 -3.70 24.00 13.12
CA PRO A 15 -2.71 25.00 13.51
C PRO A 15 -2.55 26.15 12.49
N CYS A 16 -2.40 27.38 12.98
CA CYS A 16 -2.13 28.57 12.17
C CYS A 16 -0.65 28.62 11.72
N VAL A 17 -0.39 28.89 10.44
CA VAL A 17 0.95 29.16 9.89
C VAL A 17 1.10 30.66 9.65
N LYS A 18 2.18 31.26 10.15
CA LYS A 18 2.51 32.68 10.02
C LYS A 18 3.19 32.94 8.67
N VAL A 19 2.59 33.77 7.81
CA VAL A 19 3.22 34.22 6.54
C VAL A 19 3.24 35.75 6.52
N ARG A 20 4.34 36.33 7.03
CA ARG A 20 4.80 37.73 6.93
C ARG A 20 3.85 38.86 7.37
N ASP A 21 4.47 39.96 7.80
CA ASP A 21 3.87 41.06 8.55
C ASP A 21 2.93 41.92 7.68
N SER A 22 1.61 41.64 7.72
CA SER A 22 0.52 42.65 7.73
C SER A 22 -0.91 42.09 7.59
N GLU A 23 -1.16 40.77 7.52
CA GLU A 23 -2.54 40.25 7.43
C GLU A 23 -2.77 38.95 8.23
N MET A 24 -3.90 38.85 8.97
CA MET A 24 -4.42 37.59 9.53
C MET A 24 -5.69 37.19 8.78
N VAL A 25 -5.74 35.96 8.26
CA VAL A 25 -6.96 35.38 7.67
C VAL A 25 -7.45 34.25 8.59
N VAL A 26 -8.68 34.37 9.09
CA VAL A 26 -9.36 33.33 9.89
C VAL A 26 -10.48 32.73 9.05
N PHE A 27 -10.43 31.42 8.79
CA PHE A 27 -11.55 30.68 8.23
C PHE A 27 -12.44 30.16 9.36
N CYS A 28 -13.64 30.72 9.50
CA CYS A 28 -14.71 30.15 10.32
C CYS A 28 -15.85 29.70 9.42
N VAL A 29 -16.14 28.40 9.43
CA VAL A 29 -17.35 27.82 8.83
C VAL A 29 -18.42 27.76 9.91
N THR A 30 -19.44 28.61 9.84
CA THR A 30 -20.68 28.42 10.59
C THR A 30 -21.90 28.67 9.70
N LEU A 31 -22.79 27.67 9.72
CA LEU A 31 -24.06 27.60 9.02
C LEU A 31 -25.14 28.41 9.77
N LEU A 32 -25.88 29.22 8.99
CA LEU A 32 -27.32 29.54 9.11
C LEU A 32 -27.82 30.36 10.33
N LEU A 33 -28.18 31.64 10.12
CA LEU A 33 -29.54 32.13 9.79
C LEU A 33 -29.75 33.61 10.20
N SER A 34 -30.40 34.34 9.28
CA SER A 34 -31.14 35.60 9.42
C SER A 34 -30.40 36.95 9.33
N ALA A 35 -31.00 37.81 8.50
CA ALA A 35 -30.72 39.22 8.18
C ALA A 35 -29.68 39.51 7.06
N VAL A 36 -30.27 39.88 5.93
CA VAL A 36 -29.73 40.38 4.67
C VAL A 36 -29.32 41.86 4.81
N VAL A 37 -28.26 42.30 4.13
CA VAL A 37 -28.25 43.39 3.11
C VAL A 37 -26.81 43.63 2.64
N VAL A 38 -26.69 43.72 1.32
CA VAL A 38 -25.49 43.99 0.50
C VAL A 38 -25.48 45.48 0.17
N LEU A 39 -24.30 46.14 0.18
CA LEU A 39 -23.66 46.84 -0.94
C LEU A 39 -22.77 48.04 -0.51
N THR A 40 -21.50 47.95 -0.94
CA THR A 40 -20.59 49.01 -1.51
C THR A 40 -20.26 50.25 -0.66
N ALA A 41 -19.10 50.91 -0.73
CA ALA A 41 -17.86 50.79 -1.49
C ALA A 41 -16.76 51.58 -0.72
N ALA A 42 -15.55 51.53 -1.27
CA ALA A 42 -14.31 52.26 -0.96
C ALA A 42 -14.42 53.61 -0.23
N GLU A 43 -13.40 53.90 0.59
CA GLU A 43 -12.50 55.05 0.49
C GLU A 43 -11.41 54.92 1.57
N ASP A 44 -10.14 55.06 1.19
CA ASP A 44 -9.08 55.41 2.13
C ASP A 44 -8.23 56.56 1.56
N GLU A 45 -8.27 57.62 2.34
CA GLU A 45 -7.31 58.68 2.64
C GLU A 45 -6.74 59.63 1.55
N THR A 46 -7.26 60.86 1.67
CA THR A 46 -6.70 62.15 1.31
C THR A 46 -5.48 62.54 2.16
N GLU A 47 -4.46 63.14 1.53
CA GLU A 47 -3.66 64.30 1.99
C GLU A 47 -2.57 64.64 0.93
N PRO A 48 -1.97 65.86 0.87
CA PRO A 48 -2.50 67.21 1.06
C PRO A 48 -2.22 68.12 -0.18
N ILE A 49 -2.92 69.26 -0.27
CA ILE A 49 -2.66 70.30 -1.29
C ILE A 49 -1.78 71.39 -0.65
N THR A 50 -0.55 71.55 -1.15
CA THR A 50 0.26 72.76 -0.95
C THR A 50 -0.18 73.83 -1.94
N GLN A 51 -0.42 75.03 -1.41
CA GLN A 51 -0.61 76.26 -2.19
C GLN A 51 0.66 76.57 -2.99
N ASP A 52 0.48 77.06 -4.22
CA ASP A 52 1.20 78.26 -4.64
C ASP A 52 0.40 79.03 -5.69
N THR A 53 0.14 80.28 -5.33
CA THR A 53 -0.48 81.34 -6.13
C THR A 53 0.59 82.03 -6.97
N SER A 54 0.36 82.22 -8.28
CA SER A 54 0.69 83.48 -8.95
C SER A 54 -0.12 83.65 -10.23
N ASN A 55 -0.55 84.90 -10.43
CA ASN A 55 -1.52 85.40 -11.40
C ASN A 55 -0.76 86.22 -12.46
N SER A 56 -1.04 86.05 -13.76
CA SER A 56 -0.80 87.06 -14.81
C SER A 56 -1.15 86.54 -16.23
N THR A 57 -2.32 86.95 -16.71
CA THR A 57 -2.69 87.31 -18.11
C THR A 57 -2.11 86.58 -19.33
N SER A 58 -3.00 85.79 -19.95
CA SER A 58 -3.31 85.66 -21.40
C SER A 58 -2.18 85.47 -22.41
N VAL A 59 -1.99 84.23 -22.88
CA VAL A 59 -1.83 83.87 -24.31
C VAL A 59 -2.36 82.43 -24.52
N VAL A 60 -3.53 82.30 -25.15
CA VAL A 60 -4.14 81.08 -25.77
C VAL A 60 -4.61 79.92 -24.86
N GLU A 61 -5.93 79.93 -24.64
CA GLU A 61 -6.87 78.78 -24.58
C GLU A 61 -6.29 77.37 -24.37
N GLN A 62 -6.23 76.94 -23.10
CA GLN A 62 -6.03 75.54 -22.73
C GLN A 62 -7.26 74.73 -23.18
N CYS A 63 -7.20 74.09 -24.36
CA CYS A 63 -8.21 73.21 -24.97
C CYS A 63 -9.61 73.30 -24.33
N SER A 64 -10.51 74.11 -24.87
CA SER A 64 -11.86 74.29 -24.28
C SER A 64 -12.81 73.10 -24.51
N ILE A 65 -12.27 71.90 -24.39
CA ILE A 65 -12.93 70.88 -23.61
C ILE A 65 -12.58 71.19 -22.13
N SER A 66 -13.17 72.24 -21.53
CA SER A 66 -13.07 72.60 -20.08
C SER A 66 -13.75 71.58 -19.13
N LYS A 67 -13.75 70.38 -19.64
CA LYS A 67 -14.87 69.53 -20.00
C LYS A 67 -14.27 68.17 -20.44
N LEU A 68 -12.94 68.00 -20.45
CA LEU A 68 -12.22 66.82 -20.95
C LEU A 68 -11.74 66.11 -19.71
N ARG A 69 -12.13 64.85 -19.49
CA ARG A 69 -11.44 63.88 -18.64
C ARG A 69 -11.97 62.48 -18.94
N ARG A 70 -11.12 61.60 -19.47
CA ARG A 70 -10.77 60.26 -18.94
C ARG A 70 -9.79 59.63 -19.96
N GLY A 71 -8.60 59.21 -19.52
CA GLY A 71 -7.58 58.56 -20.38
C GLY A 71 -6.77 59.53 -21.24
N GLU A 72 -6.23 60.61 -20.66
CA GLU A 72 -5.72 61.77 -21.41
C GLU A 72 -4.48 61.44 -22.26
N HIS A 73 -4.73 61.28 -23.55
CA HIS A 73 -3.75 61.08 -24.62
C HIS A 73 -3.95 62.13 -25.71
N TYR A 74 -3.65 63.40 -25.41
CA TYR A 74 -3.81 64.52 -26.34
C TYR A 74 -2.85 65.68 -26.05
N THR A 75 -2.55 66.46 -27.09
CA THR A 75 -1.80 67.72 -27.05
C THR A 75 -2.67 68.85 -27.61
N CYS A 76 -2.51 70.08 -27.10
CA CYS A 76 -3.27 71.24 -27.52
C CYS A 76 -2.38 72.23 -28.28
N GLU A 77 -2.68 72.48 -29.54
CA GLU A 77 -1.99 73.47 -30.38
C GLU A 77 -3.03 74.49 -30.89
N GLU A 78 -2.76 75.79 -30.72
CA GLU A 78 -3.62 76.90 -31.17
C GLU A 78 -5.11 76.84 -30.74
N GLY A 79 -5.43 76.16 -29.64
CA GLY A 79 -6.78 76.05 -29.08
C GLY A 79 -7.58 74.82 -29.55
N GLU A 80 -7.05 74.04 -30.49
CA GLU A 80 -7.64 72.77 -30.95
C GLU A 80 -7.01 71.55 -30.27
N LYS A 81 -7.82 70.50 -30.03
CA LYS A 81 -7.35 69.23 -29.45
C LYS A 81 -6.73 68.35 -30.54
N ILE A 82 -5.58 67.74 -30.25
CA ILE A 82 -4.96 66.76 -31.13
C ILE A 82 -4.70 65.50 -30.30
N CYS A 83 -5.36 64.38 -30.62
CA CYS A 83 -5.09 63.13 -29.90
C CYS A 83 -3.65 62.65 -30.18
N ASP A 84 -3.02 62.08 -29.16
CA ASP A 84 -1.70 61.46 -29.29
C ASP A 84 -1.77 60.31 -30.30
N LYS A 85 -0.64 60.03 -30.94
CA LYS A 85 -0.56 59.01 -31.99
C LYS A 85 -1.10 57.66 -31.50
N GLY A 86 -2.12 57.16 -32.19
CA GLY A 86 -2.76 55.89 -31.86
C GLY A 86 -3.98 56.00 -30.94
N TRP A 87 -4.43 57.21 -30.62
CA TRP A 87 -5.67 57.47 -29.88
C TRP A 87 -6.67 58.25 -30.72
N THR A 88 -7.96 58.01 -30.48
CA THR A 88 -9.07 58.63 -31.19
C THR A 88 -10.27 58.80 -30.24
N GLY A 89 -11.37 59.34 -30.74
CA GLY A 89 -12.58 59.60 -29.95
C GLY A 89 -12.71 61.04 -29.46
N GLU A 90 -13.87 61.36 -28.89
CA GLU A 90 -14.19 62.72 -28.45
C GLU A 90 -13.34 63.17 -27.26
N PHE A 91 -12.89 62.23 -26.42
CA PHE A 91 -12.01 62.51 -25.30
C PHE A 91 -10.59 61.94 -25.48
N CYS A 92 -10.24 61.52 -26.71
CA CYS A 92 -8.98 60.83 -27.02
C CYS A 92 -8.71 59.60 -26.14
N ASP A 93 -9.78 58.91 -25.76
CA ASP A 93 -9.81 57.81 -24.80
C ASP A 93 -10.00 56.43 -25.46
N VAL A 94 -10.23 56.41 -26.78
CA VAL A 94 -10.39 55.20 -27.57
C VAL A 94 -9.06 54.90 -28.27
N PRO A 95 -8.37 53.79 -27.96
CA PRO A 95 -7.16 53.41 -28.66
C PRO A 95 -7.50 52.95 -30.09
N VAL A 96 -6.72 53.43 -31.05
CA VAL A 96 -6.75 52.96 -32.43
C VAL A 96 -6.01 51.63 -32.49
N CYS A 97 -6.75 50.57 -32.80
CA CYS A 97 -6.14 49.30 -33.14
C CYS A 97 -5.31 49.44 -34.41
N SER A 98 -4.04 49.03 -34.39
CA SER A 98 -3.35 48.74 -35.65
C SER A 98 -4.12 47.69 -36.44
N GLY A 99 -3.98 47.76 -37.77
CA GLY A 99 -4.61 46.80 -38.67
C GLY A 99 -4.25 45.37 -38.26
N GLY A 100 -5.26 44.61 -37.81
CA GLY A 100 -5.08 43.25 -37.34
C GLY A 100 -6.02 42.84 -36.21
N CYS A 101 -6.49 43.73 -35.35
CA CYS A 101 -7.42 43.36 -34.28
C CYS A 101 -8.81 43.00 -34.84
N HIS A 102 -9.31 41.79 -34.55
CA HIS A 102 -10.55 41.27 -35.12
C HIS A 102 -11.77 42.11 -34.66
N PRO A 103 -12.62 42.62 -35.57
CA PRO A 103 -13.65 43.61 -35.24
C PRO A 103 -14.75 43.08 -34.31
N LEU A 104 -15.00 41.76 -34.29
CA LEU A 104 -16.02 41.14 -33.45
C LEU A 104 -15.46 40.49 -32.18
N PHE A 105 -14.18 40.11 -32.19
CA PHE A 105 -13.61 39.20 -31.20
C PHE A 105 -12.39 39.77 -30.46
N GLY A 106 -11.89 40.92 -30.89
CA GLY A 106 -10.90 41.72 -30.20
C GLY A 106 -11.44 43.12 -29.86
N HIS A 107 -10.78 43.78 -28.92
CA HIS A 107 -10.93 45.21 -28.65
C HIS A 107 -9.59 45.74 -28.16
N CYS A 108 -9.24 46.98 -28.50
CA CYS A 108 -7.96 47.54 -28.07
C CYS A 108 -8.04 48.12 -26.68
N VAL A 109 -7.02 47.83 -25.88
CA VAL A 109 -6.85 48.37 -24.52
C VAL A 109 -5.89 49.55 -24.55
N LYS A 110 -4.90 49.49 -25.45
CA LYS A 110 -3.93 50.56 -25.75
C LYS A 110 -3.62 50.56 -27.25
N PRO A 111 -2.97 51.61 -27.78
CA PRO A 111 -2.50 51.62 -29.16
C PRO A 111 -1.65 50.37 -29.41
N ASP A 112 -1.93 49.68 -30.51
CA ASP A 112 -1.25 48.44 -30.92
C ASP A 112 -1.35 47.26 -29.93
N GLU A 113 -2.23 47.33 -28.92
CA GLU A 113 -2.48 46.27 -27.94
C GLU A 113 -3.94 45.81 -28.00
N CYS A 114 -4.18 44.69 -28.69
CA CYS A 114 -5.49 44.06 -28.86
C CYS A 114 -5.74 43.03 -27.74
N ALA A 115 -6.84 43.19 -27.00
CA ALA A 115 -7.33 42.22 -26.03
C ALA A 115 -8.48 41.39 -26.61
N CYS A 116 -8.35 40.07 -26.48
CA CYS A 116 -9.32 39.13 -27.03
C CYS A 116 -10.51 38.91 -26.10
N ARG A 117 -11.69 38.75 -26.71
CA ARG A 117 -12.89 38.26 -26.03
C ARG A 117 -12.69 36.79 -25.64
N PHE A 118 -13.43 36.36 -24.61
CA PHE A 118 -13.41 34.98 -24.16
C PHE A 118 -13.68 34.01 -25.32
N GLY A 119 -12.82 33.00 -25.45
CA GLY A 119 -12.87 32.03 -26.56
C GLY A 119 -11.95 32.32 -27.75
N TRP A 120 -11.23 33.45 -27.77
CA TRP A 120 -10.29 33.83 -28.84
C TRP A 120 -8.90 34.16 -28.29
N ASN A 121 -7.87 33.93 -29.10
CA ASN A 121 -6.47 34.21 -28.78
C ASN A 121 -5.70 34.69 -30.02
N GLY A 122 -4.39 34.89 -29.88
CA GLY A 122 -3.54 35.45 -30.92
C GLY A 122 -3.42 36.97 -30.83
N LYS A 123 -2.46 37.55 -31.56
CA LYS A 123 -2.21 39.01 -31.55
C LYS A 123 -3.36 39.81 -32.16
N SER A 124 -4.08 39.19 -33.08
CA SER A 124 -5.21 39.72 -33.84
C SER A 124 -6.57 39.26 -33.31
N CYS A 125 -6.62 38.36 -32.32
CA CYS A 125 -7.85 37.73 -31.84
C CYS A 125 -8.67 37.04 -32.95
N ASP A 126 -7.97 36.50 -33.96
CA ASP A 126 -8.51 35.75 -35.10
C ASP A 126 -8.42 34.23 -34.91
N SER A 127 -7.63 33.78 -33.94
CA SER A 127 -7.46 32.38 -33.61
C SER A 127 -8.42 31.99 -32.50
N CYS A 128 -9.11 30.88 -32.68
CA CYS A 128 -10.00 30.35 -31.66
C CYS A 128 -9.19 29.70 -30.54
N MET A 129 -9.67 29.83 -29.31
CA MET A 129 -9.23 28.97 -28.22
C MET A 129 -9.96 27.65 -28.32
N VAL A 130 -9.22 26.56 -28.43
CA VAL A 130 -9.76 25.21 -28.25
C VAL A 130 -10.34 25.06 -26.85
N LEU A 131 -11.34 24.19 -26.69
CA LEU A 131 -11.93 23.91 -25.39
C LEU A 131 -10.83 23.55 -24.36
N PRO A 132 -10.77 24.19 -23.18
CA PRO A 132 -9.76 23.86 -22.18
C PRO A 132 -9.79 22.36 -21.82
N GLY A 133 -8.63 21.71 -21.91
CA GLY A 133 -8.49 20.26 -21.73
C GLY A 133 -8.50 19.44 -23.03
N CYS A 134 -8.75 20.06 -24.19
CA CYS A 134 -8.58 19.44 -25.50
C CYS A 134 -7.09 19.11 -25.73
N LEU A 135 -6.76 17.82 -25.89
CA LEU A 135 -5.37 17.37 -26.06
C LEU A 135 -5.00 17.18 -27.52
N HIS A 136 -5.80 16.39 -28.26
CA HIS A 136 -5.55 16.03 -29.65
C HIS A 136 -6.70 16.51 -30.55
N GLY A 137 -6.90 17.83 -30.59
CA GLY A 137 -7.99 18.42 -31.34
C GLY A 137 -7.78 19.89 -31.67
N TYR A 138 -8.59 20.37 -32.60
CA TYR A 138 -8.56 21.74 -33.11
C TYR A 138 -9.94 22.40 -33.02
N CYS A 139 -10.01 23.70 -33.30
CA CYS A 139 -11.25 24.46 -33.28
C CYS A 139 -11.48 25.15 -34.62
N ASN A 140 -12.75 25.19 -35.06
CA ASN A 140 -13.22 26.11 -36.11
C ASN A 140 -13.98 27.28 -35.50
N THR A 141 -14.57 27.08 -34.32
CA THR A 141 -15.27 28.09 -33.53
C THR A 141 -14.72 28.08 -32.11
N SER A 142 -14.74 29.24 -31.44
CA SER A 142 -14.29 29.40 -30.06
C SER A 142 -14.86 28.30 -29.14
N LEU A 143 -14.00 27.73 -28.30
CA LEU A 143 -14.33 26.71 -27.29
C LEU A 143 -14.87 25.39 -27.85
N GLN A 144 -14.63 25.12 -29.13
CA GLN A 144 -14.86 23.81 -29.72
C GLN A 144 -13.62 22.93 -29.58
N CYS A 145 -13.81 21.61 -29.52
CA CYS A 145 -12.73 20.62 -29.63
C CYS A 145 -13.17 19.57 -30.66
N ILE A 146 -12.64 19.67 -31.86
CA ILE A 146 -12.84 18.71 -32.96
C ILE A 146 -11.62 17.78 -32.94
N CYS A 147 -11.86 16.47 -32.81
CA CYS A 147 -10.77 15.52 -32.66
C CYS A 147 -10.01 15.28 -33.97
N GLU A 148 -8.69 15.12 -33.83
CA GLU A 148 -7.83 14.63 -34.89
C GLU A 148 -8.12 13.16 -35.19
N GLU A 149 -7.72 12.69 -36.37
CA GLU A 149 -7.95 11.31 -36.79
C GLU A 149 -7.36 10.32 -35.77
N GLY A 150 -8.19 9.36 -35.34
CA GLY A 150 -7.80 8.36 -34.35
C GLY A 150 -8.02 8.79 -32.89
N TRP A 151 -8.57 9.96 -32.61
CA TRP A 151 -8.97 10.41 -31.28
C TRP A 151 -10.47 10.62 -31.16
N ASP A 152 -10.99 10.42 -29.95
CA ASP A 152 -12.40 10.49 -29.63
C ASP A 152 -12.63 11.08 -28.22
N GLY A 153 -13.89 11.34 -27.89
CA GLY A 153 -14.35 11.93 -26.66
C GLY A 153 -14.39 13.46 -26.69
N LEU A 154 -15.04 14.05 -25.68
CA LEU A 154 -15.27 15.51 -25.60
C LEU A 154 -13.97 16.35 -25.59
N PHE A 155 -12.88 15.76 -25.11
CA PHE A 155 -11.58 16.40 -24.99
C PHE A 155 -10.52 15.77 -25.91
N CYS A 156 -10.94 14.88 -26.83
CA CYS A 156 -10.04 14.16 -27.74
C CYS A 156 -8.87 13.48 -27.01
N SER A 157 -9.19 12.88 -25.87
CA SER A 157 -8.23 12.22 -24.99
C SER A 157 -8.36 10.69 -25.01
N GLN A 158 -9.36 10.16 -25.73
CA GLN A 158 -9.58 8.74 -25.88
C GLN A 158 -9.05 8.29 -27.25
N PRO A 159 -8.05 7.40 -27.33
CA PRO A 159 -7.57 6.89 -28.59
C PRO A 159 -8.55 5.85 -29.16
N ILE A 160 -8.77 5.91 -30.47
CA ILE A 160 -9.55 4.92 -31.21
C ILE A 160 -8.64 3.72 -31.50
N CYS A 161 -8.98 2.57 -30.90
CA CYS A 161 -8.21 1.34 -31.08
C CYS A 161 -8.39 0.76 -32.49
N LYS A 162 -7.47 -0.13 -32.89
CA LYS A 162 -7.58 -0.88 -34.16
C LYS A 162 -8.95 -1.59 -34.26
N GLU A 163 -9.55 -1.62 -35.45
CA GLU A 163 -10.93 -2.13 -35.68
C GLU A 163 -11.19 -3.54 -35.13
N SER A 164 -10.23 -4.46 -35.25
CA SER A 164 -10.35 -5.84 -34.76
C SER A 164 -9.96 -6.02 -33.29
N CYS A 165 -9.75 -4.94 -32.54
CA CYS A 165 -9.32 -4.99 -31.13
C CYS A 165 -10.53 -5.22 -30.20
N PRO A 166 -10.62 -6.35 -29.47
CA PRO A 166 -11.76 -6.59 -28.60
C PRO A 166 -11.65 -5.80 -27.30
N LEU A 167 -12.32 -4.65 -27.21
CA LEU A 167 -12.22 -3.70 -26.08
C LEU A 167 -12.59 -4.29 -24.69
N THR A 168 -13.32 -5.41 -24.65
CA THR A 168 -13.61 -6.15 -23.41
C THR A 168 -12.38 -6.87 -22.83
N ARG A 169 -11.42 -7.23 -23.69
CA ARG A 169 -10.23 -8.05 -23.37
C ARG A 169 -8.92 -7.37 -23.75
N ALA A 170 -8.99 -6.22 -24.40
CA ALA A 170 -7.86 -5.42 -24.85
C ALA A 170 -8.13 -3.93 -24.57
N TYR A 171 -7.09 -3.11 -24.77
CA TYR A 171 -7.11 -1.65 -24.69
C TYR A 171 -6.04 -1.07 -25.62
N CYS A 172 -6.09 0.23 -25.87
CA CYS A 172 -5.05 0.93 -26.62
C CYS A 172 -4.68 2.22 -25.88
N MET A 173 -3.38 2.56 -25.92
CA MET A 173 -2.87 3.83 -25.38
C MET A 173 -2.62 4.85 -26.50
N LYS A 174 -2.54 4.37 -27.74
CA LYS A 174 -2.35 5.15 -28.95
C LYS A 174 -3.34 4.69 -30.02
N PRO A 175 -3.75 5.59 -30.93
CA PRO A 175 -4.62 5.23 -32.03
C PRO A 175 -4.03 4.08 -32.85
N GLY A 176 -4.86 3.13 -33.27
CA GLY A 176 -4.45 2.01 -34.12
C GLY A 176 -3.59 0.92 -33.46
N GLU A 177 -3.23 1.05 -32.18
CA GLU A 177 -2.60 -0.02 -31.40
C GLU A 177 -3.65 -0.92 -30.72
N CYS A 178 -3.24 -2.12 -30.29
CA CYS A 178 -4.07 -3.01 -29.47
C CYS A 178 -3.18 -3.79 -28.50
N GLN A 179 -3.42 -3.65 -27.20
CA GLN A 179 -2.72 -4.35 -26.13
C GLN A 179 -3.71 -5.21 -25.35
N CYS A 180 -3.32 -6.45 -25.07
CA CYS A 180 -4.16 -7.37 -24.34
C CYS A 180 -4.20 -7.03 -22.85
N ARG A 181 -5.39 -7.15 -22.25
CA ARG A 181 -5.55 -7.11 -20.79
C ARG A 181 -4.90 -8.34 -20.18
N LEU A 182 -4.53 -8.23 -18.90
CA LEU A 182 -3.96 -9.33 -18.12
C LEU A 182 -4.85 -10.59 -18.23
N GLY A 183 -4.22 -11.72 -18.53
CA GLY A 183 -4.91 -12.99 -18.74
C GLY A 183 -5.30 -13.30 -20.19
N TRP A 184 -5.00 -12.40 -21.14
CA TRP A 184 -5.21 -12.63 -22.57
C TRP A 184 -3.92 -12.48 -23.35
N LYS A 185 -3.80 -13.22 -24.46
CA LYS A 185 -2.67 -13.17 -25.39
C LYS A 185 -3.10 -13.42 -26.83
N GLY A 186 -2.15 -13.20 -27.74
CA GLY A 186 -2.31 -13.33 -29.19
C GLY A 186 -2.75 -12.02 -29.83
N GLU A 187 -2.75 -11.98 -31.16
CA GLU A 187 -3.01 -10.77 -31.96
C GLU A 187 -4.38 -10.14 -31.69
N LEU A 188 -5.41 -10.98 -31.49
CA LEU A 188 -6.78 -10.55 -31.16
C LEU A 188 -7.12 -10.73 -29.68
N CYS A 189 -6.14 -10.90 -28.79
CA CYS A 189 -6.37 -11.07 -27.33
C CYS A 189 -7.46 -12.08 -26.98
N SER A 190 -7.56 -13.15 -27.78
CA SER A 190 -8.64 -14.13 -27.72
C SER A 190 -8.19 -15.44 -27.06
N LYS A 191 -6.88 -15.68 -26.98
CA LYS A 191 -6.32 -16.85 -26.28
C LYS A 191 -6.11 -16.48 -24.81
N CYS A 192 -6.48 -17.37 -23.91
CA CYS A 192 -6.18 -17.16 -22.50
C CYS A 192 -4.67 -17.26 -22.25
N GLN A 193 -4.20 -16.47 -21.31
CA GLN A 193 -2.87 -16.56 -20.74
C GLN A 193 -3.01 -17.14 -19.34
N VAL A 194 -2.24 -18.21 -19.07
CA VAL A 194 -2.16 -18.85 -17.75
C VAL A 194 -1.63 -17.87 -16.70
N LEU A 195 -1.92 -18.15 -15.43
CA LEU A 195 -1.37 -17.40 -14.32
C LEU A 195 0.17 -17.34 -14.42
N PRO A 196 0.82 -16.16 -14.29
CA PRO A 196 2.27 -16.08 -14.29
C PRO A 196 2.88 -17.02 -13.24
N GLY A 197 3.85 -17.85 -13.64
CA GLY A 197 4.45 -18.87 -12.78
C GLY A 197 3.84 -20.26 -12.89
N CYS A 198 2.72 -20.43 -13.61
CA CYS A 198 2.16 -21.73 -13.96
C CYS A 198 3.18 -22.55 -14.77
N LYS A 199 3.61 -23.71 -14.26
CA LYS A 199 4.61 -24.57 -14.92
C LYS A 199 3.97 -25.69 -15.74
N HIS A 200 3.19 -26.56 -15.10
CA HIS A 200 2.57 -27.73 -15.72
C HIS A 200 1.05 -27.59 -15.72
N GLY A 201 0.54 -26.58 -16.44
CA GLY A 201 -0.87 -26.29 -16.44
C GLY A 201 -1.34 -25.48 -17.65
N SER A 202 -2.64 -25.53 -17.88
CA SER A 202 -3.35 -24.85 -18.97
C SER A 202 -4.44 -23.92 -18.45
N CYS A 203 -5.04 -23.11 -19.32
CA CYS A 203 -6.13 -22.20 -18.94
C CYS A 203 -7.40 -22.48 -19.76
N ARG A 204 -8.56 -22.37 -19.11
CA ARG A 204 -9.85 -22.20 -19.79
C ARG A 204 -10.34 -20.76 -19.64
N ARG A 205 -10.08 -20.16 -18.48
CA ARG A 205 -10.36 -18.76 -18.16
C ARG A 205 -9.05 -17.97 -18.02
N PRO A 206 -9.08 -16.64 -18.22
CA PRO A 206 -7.89 -15.80 -18.03
C PRO A 206 -7.33 -15.95 -16.61
N LEU A 207 -6.00 -16.05 -16.49
CA LEU A 207 -5.27 -16.17 -15.22
C LEU A 207 -5.61 -17.42 -14.39
N GLU A 208 -6.14 -18.45 -15.03
CA GLU A 208 -6.32 -19.77 -14.44
C GLU A 208 -5.09 -20.66 -14.72
N CYS A 209 -4.79 -21.58 -13.82
CA CYS A 209 -3.76 -22.61 -14.01
C CYS A 209 -4.39 -23.97 -13.63
N LEU A 210 -4.97 -24.64 -14.62
CA LEU A 210 -5.50 -25.98 -14.53
C LEU A 210 -4.36 -26.97 -14.66
N CYS A 211 -4.06 -27.67 -13.57
CA CYS A 211 -2.93 -28.59 -13.53
C CYS A 211 -3.10 -29.77 -14.47
N GLU A 212 -1.99 -30.12 -15.11
CA GLU A 212 -1.86 -31.38 -15.82
C GLU A 212 -1.93 -32.57 -14.83
N PRO A 213 -2.31 -33.77 -15.29
CA PRO A 213 -2.33 -34.95 -14.45
C PRO A 213 -0.97 -35.17 -13.75
N GLY A 214 -1.01 -35.44 -12.45
CA GLY A 214 0.19 -35.63 -11.64
C GLY A 214 0.77 -34.35 -11.02
N TRP A 215 0.18 -33.18 -11.28
CA TRP A 215 0.61 -31.91 -10.67
C TRP A 215 -0.49 -31.29 -9.81
N THR A 216 -0.08 -30.53 -8.80
CA THR A 216 -0.95 -29.85 -7.85
C THR A 216 -0.34 -28.52 -7.39
N GLY A 217 -1.08 -27.78 -6.58
CA GLY A 217 -0.75 -26.42 -6.17
C GLY A 217 -1.33 -25.36 -7.09
N VAL A 218 -1.29 -24.10 -6.64
CA VAL A 218 -1.87 -22.96 -7.36
C VAL A 218 -1.15 -22.69 -8.69
N PHE A 219 0.14 -23.05 -8.77
CA PHE A 219 0.98 -22.87 -9.96
C PHE A 219 1.32 -24.20 -10.67
N CYS A 220 0.69 -25.31 -10.25
CA CYS A 220 0.97 -26.65 -10.77
C CYS A 220 2.47 -26.98 -10.74
N ASP A 221 3.10 -26.57 -9.65
CA ASP A 221 4.54 -26.64 -9.38
C ASP A 221 4.89 -27.79 -8.44
N LYS A 222 3.90 -28.38 -7.76
CA LYS A 222 4.09 -29.49 -6.85
C LYS A 222 3.68 -30.80 -7.52
N PRO A 223 4.56 -31.80 -7.63
CA PRO A 223 4.17 -33.11 -8.12
C PRO A 223 3.30 -33.84 -7.09
N ILE A 224 2.40 -34.68 -7.57
CA ILE A 224 1.61 -35.60 -6.77
C ILE A 224 2.40 -36.91 -6.66
N CYS A 225 2.75 -37.29 -5.45
CA CYS A 225 3.54 -38.51 -5.20
C CYS A 225 2.71 -39.77 -5.45
N SER A 226 3.37 -40.92 -5.52
CA SER A 226 2.68 -42.21 -5.71
C SER A 226 1.61 -42.45 -4.64
N LYS A 227 0.55 -43.17 -5.02
CA LYS A 227 -0.54 -43.52 -4.11
C LYS A 227 0.00 -44.36 -2.95
N GLY A 228 -0.18 -43.86 -1.72
CA GLY A 228 0.32 -44.52 -0.51
C GLY A 228 1.66 -44.00 0.00
N CYS A 229 2.34 -43.11 -0.73
CA CYS A 229 3.56 -42.46 -0.26
C CYS A 229 3.30 -41.71 1.06
N HIS A 230 4.13 -41.95 2.07
CA HIS A 230 3.92 -41.40 3.41
C HIS A 230 4.00 -39.85 3.39
N PRO A 231 3.01 -39.13 3.91
CA PRO A 231 2.87 -37.68 3.72
C PRO A 231 4.00 -36.85 4.33
N THR A 232 4.65 -37.36 5.39
CA THR A 232 5.75 -36.66 6.07
C THR A 232 7.12 -37.28 5.81
N ASN A 233 7.18 -38.54 5.39
CA ASN A 233 8.42 -39.33 5.35
C ASN A 233 8.86 -39.62 3.90
N GLY A 234 7.92 -39.56 2.96
CA GLY A 234 8.18 -39.57 1.53
C GLY A 234 8.13 -38.16 0.95
N PHE A 235 8.78 -37.99 -0.20
CA PHE A 235 8.67 -36.83 -1.07
C PHE A 235 8.83 -37.26 -2.52
N CYS A 236 8.42 -36.41 -3.46
CA CYS A 236 8.55 -36.68 -4.88
C CYS A 236 9.03 -35.42 -5.62
N GLU A 237 9.89 -35.62 -6.62
CA GLU A 237 10.36 -34.57 -7.54
C GLU A 237 9.64 -34.66 -8.88
N VAL A 238 9.16 -35.87 -9.22
CA VAL A 238 8.41 -36.19 -10.42
C VAL A 238 7.11 -36.89 -9.99
N PRO A 239 5.98 -36.66 -10.67
CA PRO A 239 4.73 -37.33 -10.34
C PRO A 239 4.86 -38.86 -10.28
N ASP A 240 4.02 -39.51 -9.46
CA ASP A 240 3.96 -40.97 -9.30
C ASP A 240 5.25 -41.63 -8.77
N THR A 241 6.16 -40.85 -8.20
CA THR A 241 7.34 -41.38 -7.48
C THR A 241 7.20 -41.21 -5.97
N CYS A 242 7.93 -42.00 -5.19
CA CYS A 242 8.07 -41.82 -3.74
C CYS A 242 9.54 -42.04 -3.37
N LYS A 243 10.20 -40.98 -2.91
CA LYS A 243 11.56 -41.01 -2.37
C LYS A 243 11.49 -40.85 -0.86
N CYS A 244 12.18 -41.72 -0.14
CA CYS A 244 12.17 -41.70 1.31
C CYS A 244 13.18 -40.70 1.87
N LYS A 245 12.77 -39.99 2.93
CA LYS A 245 13.69 -39.21 3.75
C LYS A 245 14.68 -40.15 4.45
N VAL A 246 15.85 -39.61 4.78
CA VAL A 246 16.90 -40.36 5.51
C VAL A 246 16.32 -40.98 6.77
N GLY A 247 16.59 -42.27 6.97
CA GLY A 247 16.07 -43.04 8.10
C GLY A 247 14.74 -43.75 7.85
N TRP A 248 14.12 -43.56 6.68
CA TRP A 248 12.90 -44.27 6.24
C TRP A 248 13.15 -45.07 4.97
N TRP A 249 12.39 -46.14 4.78
CA TRP A 249 12.47 -47.03 3.63
C TRP A 249 11.14 -47.75 3.34
N GLY A 250 11.14 -48.59 2.31
CA GLY A 250 9.96 -49.23 1.76
C GLY A 250 9.42 -48.47 0.55
N GLU A 251 8.48 -49.09 -0.18
CA GLU A 251 7.86 -48.49 -1.37
C GLU A 251 7.08 -47.21 -1.04
N ASN A 252 6.51 -47.16 0.17
CA ASN A 252 5.69 -46.05 0.66
C ASN A 252 6.40 -45.19 1.71
N CYS A 253 7.66 -45.46 2.05
CA CYS A 253 8.42 -44.75 3.09
C CYS A 253 7.76 -44.77 4.48
N ASP A 254 7.08 -45.87 4.79
CA ASP A 254 6.35 -46.13 6.03
C ASP A 254 7.20 -46.91 7.06
N LYS A 255 8.31 -47.52 6.64
CA LYS A 255 9.20 -48.29 7.51
C LYS A 255 10.40 -47.46 7.94
N CYS A 256 10.75 -47.50 9.22
CA CYS A 256 11.97 -46.89 9.73
C CYS A 256 13.15 -47.84 9.57
N PHE A 257 14.36 -47.28 9.44
CA PHE A 257 15.59 -48.03 9.61
C PHE A 257 15.88 -48.16 11.11
N PRO A 258 16.03 -49.39 11.64
CA PRO A 258 16.45 -49.57 13.02
C PRO A 258 17.92 -49.18 13.20
N TYR A 259 18.34 -49.04 14.46
CA TYR A 259 19.75 -48.78 14.77
C TYR A 259 20.65 -49.87 14.17
N PRO A 260 21.82 -49.52 13.58
CA PRO A 260 22.73 -50.51 13.03
C PRO A 260 23.15 -51.56 14.07
N GLY A 261 22.90 -52.84 13.77
CA GLY A 261 23.17 -53.94 14.69
C GLY A 261 21.99 -54.36 15.57
N CYS A 262 20.82 -53.71 15.45
CA CYS A 262 19.58 -54.15 16.08
C CYS A 262 19.19 -55.55 15.57
N LYS A 263 19.19 -56.56 16.45
CA LYS A 263 18.86 -57.96 16.08
C LYS A 263 17.42 -58.32 16.39
N ASN A 264 17.02 -58.21 17.66
CA ASN A 264 15.70 -58.63 18.15
C ASN A 264 14.91 -57.43 18.66
N GLY A 265 14.71 -56.45 17.80
CA GLY A 265 14.00 -55.23 18.12
C GLY A 265 13.44 -54.56 16.87
N ASN A 266 12.46 -53.68 17.09
CA ASN A 266 11.83 -52.87 16.04
C ASN A 266 12.10 -51.38 16.27
N CYS A 267 11.73 -50.54 15.32
CA CYS A 267 11.82 -49.08 15.46
C CYS A 267 10.42 -48.45 15.36
N SER A 268 10.21 -47.34 16.08
CA SER A 268 9.04 -46.47 15.89
C SER A 268 9.44 -45.18 15.17
N ALA A 269 10.66 -44.71 15.44
CA ALA A 269 11.35 -43.67 14.68
C ALA A 269 12.70 -44.19 14.14
N PRO A 270 13.27 -43.52 13.13
CA PRO A 270 14.56 -43.91 12.59
C PRO A 270 15.66 -44.00 13.65
N TRP A 271 16.50 -45.02 13.52
CA TRP A 271 17.68 -45.28 14.37
C TRP A 271 17.37 -45.69 15.80
N GLU A 272 16.13 -46.06 16.09
CA GLU A 272 15.76 -46.72 17.35
C GLU A 272 15.96 -48.24 17.27
N CYS A 273 16.05 -48.87 18.44
CA CYS A 273 16.02 -50.32 18.59
C CYS A 273 15.23 -50.65 19.86
N ASN A 274 13.92 -50.76 19.69
CA ASN A 274 12.96 -51.12 20.72
C ASN A 274 12.93 -52.65 20.82
N CYS A 275 13.58 -53.20 21.85
CA CYS A 275 13.72 -54.64 22.01
C CYS A 275 12.37 -55.34 22.16
N GLU A 276 12.26 -56.49 21.52
CA GLU A 276 11.14 -57.41 21.74
C GLU A 276 11.19 -57.96 23.17
N PRO A 277 10.05 -58.39 23.74
CA PRO A 277 10.03 -59.02 25.06
C PRO A 277 11.03 -60.17 25.15
N GLY A 278 11.81 -60.21 26.24
CA GLY A 278 12.87 -61.21 26.44
C GLY A 278 14.25 -60.80 25.89
N TRP A 279 14.36 -59.65 25.23
CA TRP A 279 15.64 -59.12 24.73
C TRP A 279 16.03 -57.79 25.38
N GLY A 280 17.34 -57.59 25.55
CA GLY A 280 17.92 -56.42 26.17
C GLY A 280 19.26 -56.01 25.54
N GLY A 281 19.74 -54.85 25.97
CA GLY A 281 20.95 -54.22 25.44
C GLY A 281 20.61 -53.12 24.43
N TYR A 282 21.63 -52.38 24.00
CA TYR A 282 21.44 -51.26 23.06
C TYR A 282 21.03 -51.71 21.65
N THR A 283 21.34 -52.97 21.30
CA THR A 283 21.13 -53.62 20.01
C THR A 283 20.22 -54.85 20.10
N CYS A 284 19.62 -55.09 21.29
CA CYS A 284 18.75 -56.25 21.55
C CYS A 284 19.41 -57.60 21.23
N GLU A 285 20.69 -57.72 21.59
CA GLU A 285 21.52 -58.91 21.37
C GLU A 285 21.63 -59.80 22.61
N GLU A 286 21.27 -59.29 23.80
CA GLU A 286 21.32 -60.03 25.06
C GLU A 286 19.93 -60.58 25.41
N GLU A 287 19.81 -61.90 25.63
CA GLU A 287 18.58 -62.50 26.18
C GLU A 287 18.43 -62.15 27.67
N VAL A 288 17.22 -61.74 28.07
CA VAL A 288 16.89 -61.30 29.43
C VAL A 288 15.68 -62.06 29.98
N SER A 289 15.93 -63.17 30.67
CA SER A 289 14.89 -64.09 31.18
C SER A 289 14.66 -64.03 32.70
N TYR A 290 15.33 -63.14 33.43
CA TYR A 290 15.38 -63.22 34.91
C TYR A 290 14.01 -63.35 35.59
N CYS A 291 13.02 -62.54 35.20
CA CYS A 291 11.69 -62.57 35.80
C CYS A 291 10.85 -63.80 35.42
N GLU A 292 11.18 -64.46 34.30
CA GLU A 292 10.56 -65.71 33.87
C GLU A 292 11.14 -66.87 34.68
N ASP A 293 12.46 -66.87 34.90
CA ASP A 293 13.17 -67.86 35.71
C ASP A 293 12.90 -67.71 37.22
N ASN A 294 12.57 -66.49 37.68
CA ASN A 294 12.35 -66.16 39.09
C ASN A 294 10.97 -65.51 39.27
N PRO A 295 9.91 -66.29 39.53
CA PRO A 295 8.57 -65.75 39.73
C PRO A 295 8.45 -64.96 41.05
N ASN A 296 7.84 -63.77 40.97
CA ASN A 296 7.54 -62.86 42.09
C ASN A 296 8.74 -62.35 42.93
N PRO A 297 9.82 -61.80 42.33
CA PRO A 297 10.94 -61.21 43.08
C PRO A 297 10.59 -59.84 43.65
N CYS A 298 9.54 -59.19 43.14
CA CYS A 298 9.08 -57.88 43.57
C CYS A 298 7.96 -58.00 44.61
N LEU A 299 8.12 -57.33 45.75
CA LEU A 299 7.14 -57.28 46.84
C LEU A 299 6.11 -56.16 46.60
N ASN A 300 5.10 -56.06 47.48
CA ASN A 300 4.07 -55.01 47.44
C ASN A 300 3.36 -54.83 46.08
N ASN A 301 3.11 -55.93 45.37
CA ASN A 301 2.45 -55.94 44.05
C ASN A 301 3.23 -55.15 42.97
N GLY A 302 4.56 -55.14 43.08
CA GLY A 302 5.46 -54.61 42.06
C GLY A 302 5.56 -55.52 40.83
N THR A 303 5.69 -54.91 39.65
CA THR A 303 5.88 -55.65 38.38
C THR A 303 7.36 -55.90 38.14
N CYS A 304 7.76 -57.17 37.94
CA CYS A 304 9.14 -57.51 37.57
C CYS A 304 9.39 -57.23 36.10
N VAL A 305 10.50 -56.55 35.78
CA VAL A 305 10.98 -56.33 34.42
C VAL A 305 12.40 -56.86 34.30
N SER A 306 12.63 -57.82 33.41
CA SER A 306 13.97 -58.34 33.12
C SER A 306 14.81 -57.25 32.45
N VAL A 307 16.04 -57.04 32.90
CA VAL A 307 16.99 -56.10 32.29
C VAL A 307 18.32 -56.79 32.05
N THR A 308 19.25 -56.14 31.33
CA THR A 308 20.57 -56.73 31.05
C THR A 308 21.37 -56.99 32.32
N LYS A 309 22.33 -57.92 32.23
CA LYS A 309 23.24 -58.24 33.34
C LYS A 309 24.01 -57.00 33.82
N LYS A 310 24.41 -56.13 32.89
CA LYS A 310 25.09 -54.85 33.20
C LYS A 310 24.21 -53.89 34.01
N ALA A 311 22.89 -53.96 33.84
CA ALA A 311 21.91 -53.13 34.55
C ALA A 311 21.33 -53.80 35.82
N GLY A 312 21.83 -54.98 36.22
CA GLY A 312 21.41 -55.67 37.44
C GLY A 312 20.39 -56.80 37.26
N SER A 313 20.24 -57.34 36.04
CA SER A 313 19.43 -58.52 35.65
C SER A 313 17.90 -58.37 35.74
N PHE A 314 17.38 -57.61 36.70
CA PHE A 314 15.97 -57.27 36.79
C PHE A 314 15.76 -55.96 37.54
N LYS A 315 14.60 -55.33 37.32
CA LYS A 315 14.13 -54.16 38.05
C LYS A 315 12.67 -54.35 38.42
N CYS A 316 12.31 -53.98 39.65
CA CYS A 316 10.92 -53.93 40.07
C CYS A 316 10.30 -52.55 39.79
N GLN A 317 9.15 -52.54 39.13
CA GLN A 317 8.32 -51.36 38.99
C GLN A 317 7.25 -51.38 40.09
N CYS A 318 7.46 -50.58 41.12
CA CYS A 318 6.59 -50.58 42.29
C CYS A 318 5.23 -49.91 41.97
N SER A 319 4.13 -50.66 42.16
CA SER A 319 2.78 -50.19 41.84
C SER A 319 2.08 -49.50 43.03
N LYS A 320 2.51 -49.79 44.27
CA LYS A 320 1.95 -49.19 45.49
C LYS A 320 2.52 -47.78 45.70
N LYS A 321 1.66 -46.80 45.94
CA LYS A 321 2.11 -45.43 46.26
C LYS A 321 2.90 -45.45 47.57
N GLY A 322 4.09 -44.88 47.55
CA GLY A 322 4.98 -44.84 48.71
C GLY A 322 5.77 -46.13 48.96
N SER A 323 5.77 -47.12 48.05
CA SER A 323 6.76 -48.21 48.08
C SER A 323 7.95 -47.88 47.19
N THR A 324 9.16 -48.06 47.71
CA THR A 324 10.45 -47.82 47.04
C THR A 324 11.40 -48.99 47.30
N GLY A 325 12.66 -48.88 46.86
CA GLY A 325 13.67 -49.93 47.00
C GLY A 325 13.74 -50.85 45.78
N ARG A 326 14.79 -51.68 45.71
CA ARG A 326 15.04 -52.57 44.56
C ARG A 326 13.97 -53.65 44.40
N LEU A 327 13.40 -54.11 45.51
CA LEU A 327 12.37 -55.15 45.57
C LEU A 327 10.99 -54.61 45.94
N CYS A 328 10.82 -53.27 46.02
CA CYS A 328 9.59 -52.63 46.50
C CYS A 328 9.22 -52.98 47.96
N ASP A 329 10.21 -53.28 48.78
CA ASP A 329 10.08 -53.66 50.20
C ASP A 329 10.10 -52.47 51.15
N GLU A 330 10.65 -51.33 50.71
CA GLU A 330 10.75 -50.14 51.53
C GLU A 330 9.44 -49.34 51.49
N GLU A 331 8.83 -49.11 52.65
CA GLU A 331 7.71 -48.18 52.77
C GLU A 331 8.24 -46.78 53.09
N VAL A 332 7.93 -45.81 52.24
CA VAL A 332 8.17 -44.39 52.47
C VAL A 332 7.17 -43.92 53.52
N THR A 333 7.48 -44.20 54.79
CA THR A 333 6.76 -43.64 55.92
C THR A 333 7.25 -42.21 56.12
N SER A 334 6.34 -41.26 55.92
CA SER A 334 6.47 -39.82 56.15
C SER A 334 7.12 -38.97 55.05
N ILE A 335 6.32 -38.02 54.59
CA ILE A 335 6.76 -36.73 54.08
C ILE A 335 7.51 -36.07 55.25
N ASN A 336 8.83 -36.14 55.29
CA ASN A 336 9.66 -35.11 55.92
C ASN A 336 11.13 -35.29 55.54
N SER A 337 11.60 -34.34 54.71
CA SER A 337 12.95 -33.73 54.70
C SER A 337 13.61 -33.50 53.33
N TYR A 338 12.85 -33.29 52.24
CA TYR A 338 13.31 -32.38 51.15
C TYR A 338 12.14 -31.56 50.57
N ALA A 339 11.29 -31.00 51.44
CA ALA A 339 10.43 -29.87 51.08
C ALA A 339 11.15 -28.52 51.35
N ASN A 340 12.47 -28.48 51.17
CA ASN A 340 13.24 -27.25 51.16
C ASN A 340 14.21 -27.32 49.98
N LEU A 341 13.72 -26.97 48.78
CA LEU A 341 14.52 -26.30 47.75
C LEU A 341 13.69 -25.73 46.58
N PHE A 342 12.38 -25.99 46.49
CA PHE A 342 11.53 -25.26 45.53
C PHE A 342 10.17 -24.92 46.15
N ASN A 343 10.12 -23.78 46.85
CA ASN A 343 8.88 -23.05 47.05
C ASN A 343 8.98 -21.70 46.30
N PRO A 344 8.24 -21.47 45.20
CA PRO A 344 8.37 -20.23 44.42
C PRO A 344 7.64 -19.01 45.02
N PHE A 345 6.98 -19.14 46.17
CA PHE A 345 6.01 -18.14 46.65
C PHE A 345 6.25 -17.64 48.07
N GLN A 346 7.44 -17.11 48.36
CA GLN A 346 7.63 -16.39 49.62
C GLN A 346 8.54 -15.16 49.56
N TRP A 347 8.34 -14.28 48.57
CA TRP A 347 8.69 -12.85 48.69
C TRP A 347 7.70 -11.98 47.91
N ILE A 348 6.49 -11.78 48.44
CA ILE A 348 5.67 -10.63 48.08
C ILE A 348 5.31 -9.90 49.37
N ARG A 349 6.09 -8.84 49.67
CA ARG A 349 5.64 -7.76 50.55
C ARG A 349 4.78 -6.81 49.70
N PRO A 350 3.67 -6.26 50.23
CA PRO A 350 2.87 -5.27 49.51
C PRO A 350 3.56 -3.90 49.59
N GLY A 351 3.87 -3.31 48.44
CA GLY A 351 4.27 -1.90 48.37
C GLY A 351 5.12 -1.55 47.15
N THR A 352 4.53 -0.77 46.24
CA THR A 352 5.18 0.14 45.26
C THR A 352 5.73 -0.51 43.95
N PRO A 353 5.77 0.21 42.82
CA PRO A 353 4.79 0.06 41.74
C PRO A 353 5.37 -0.52 40.45
N LEU A 354 4.48 -1.08 39.62
CA LEU A 354 4.75 -1.48 38.23
C LEU A 354 5.19 -0.28 37.38
N ARG A 355 6.33 -0.41 36.68
CA ARG A 355 6.66 0.43 35.52
C ARG A 355 7.33 -0.40 34.42
N THR A 356 6.47 -0.82 33.48
CA THR A 356 6.64 -0.87 32.01
C THR A 356 8.06 -0.96 31.42
N SER A 357 8.34 -2.09 30.72
CA SER A 357 8.93 -2.30 29.36
C SER A 357 9.88 -1.27 28.71
N PRO A 358 10.61 -1.58 27.60
CA PRO A 358 10.90 -2.87 26.92
C PRO A 358 12.39 -3.02 26.52
N ALA A 359 12.86 -4.22 26.12
CA ALA A 359 14.06 -4.32 25.26
C ALA A 359 14.09 -5.62 24.46
N PHE A 360 13.88 -5.47 23.16
CA PHE A 360 14.22 -6.42 22.09
C PHE A 360 15.73 -6.71 22.08
N ILE A 361 16.12 -7.96 21.86
CA ILE A 361 17.45 -8.29 21.33
C ILE A 361 17.30 -9.20 20.11
N LYS A 362 17.72 -8.64 18.97
CA LYS A 362 17.94 -9.29 17.67
C LYS A 362 19.02 -10.37 17.79
N LEU A 363 18.85 -11.47 17.06
CA LEU A 363 19.95 -12.33 16.61
C LEU A 363 20.13 -12.17 15.10
N SER A 364 21.37 -11.96 14.68
CA SER A 364 21.84 -12.10 13.29
C SER A 364 23.25 -12.71 13.32
N PRO A 365 23.69 -13.33 12.20
CA PRO A 365 24.49 -14.55 12.20
C PRO A 365 26.00 -14.29 12.03
N PHE A 366 26.79 -15.35 12.23
CA PHE A 366 28.09 -15.59 11.59
C PHE A 366 28.12 -17.00 11.03
#